data_AF-A0A3C1ZUU5-F1
#
_entry.id   AF-A0A3C1ZUU5-F1
#
_cell.length_a   1.000
_cell.length_b   1.000
_cell.length_c   1.000
_cell.angle_alpha   90.00
_cell.angle_beta   90.00
_cell.angle_gamma   90.00
#
_symmetry.space_group_name_H-M   'P 1'
#
loop_
_entity.id
_entity.type
_entity.pdbx_description
1 polymer ?
#
loop_
_entity_poly.entity_id
_entity_poly.type
_entity_poly.pdbx_seq_one_letter_code
_entity_poly.pdbx_strand_id
1 'polypeptide(L)'
;MAHNSFQPLDEVYLKSADIGKAKHDLAGDARTLRIFMLVGLLVLAVAILNFVNLSTAQLTNRAREVGVRKTLGAFKQRLVQQFLTETYLITTVSLLLSVLLVFLLWPLFQQVAGLPIPLAFLIQPATLWGIGIIWFLTGLLAGSYPALAMAGFSPLRALKGEMKNTRFRLRQGFVTAQFILSIFLLLGTVMVFGQFRHLMQGDLGFNEDQLLLVPVEDRTMQETLSTLRDQVAALPGVVAVTTSG
;
A
#
# COMPACT_ATOMS: atom_id res chain seq x y z
N MET A 1 -3.33 -34.01 20.99
CA MET A 1 -4.76 -34.07 20.60
C MET A 1 -5.02 -32.92 19.64
N ALA A 2 -5.11 -33.21 18.34
CA ALA A 2 -5.35 -32.19 17.32
C ALA A 2 -6.84 -31.82 17.28
N HIS A 3 -7.15 -30.54 17.46
CA HIS A 3 -8.51 -30.02 17.36
C HIS A 3 -8.80 -29.82 15.87
N ASN A 4 -9.40 -30.82 15.22
CA ASN A 4 -9.84 -30.73 13.82
C ASN A 4 -11.14 -29.92 13.76
N SER A 5 -11.03 -28.60 13.78
CA SER A 5 -12.14 -27.71 13.45
C SER A 5 -12.24 -27.55 11.94
N PHE A 6 -13.34 -27.99 11.34
CA PHE A 6 -13.62 -27.78 9.93
C PHE A 6 -13.72 -26.28 9.63
N GLN A 7 -12.85 -25.78 8.76
CA GLN A 7 -12.82 -24.38 8.33
C GLN A 7 -13.39 -24.30 6.89
N PRO A 8 -14.25 -23.30 6.59
CA PRO A 8 -14.83 -23.16 5.26
C PRO A 8 -13.75 -22.83 4.21
N LEU A 9 -13.95 -23.32 2.98
CA LEU A 9 -12.92 -23.35 1.91
C LEU A 9 -12.39 -21.97 1.50
N ASP A 10 -13.17 -20.92 1.73
CA ASP A 10 -12.85 -19.52 1.47
C ASP A 10 -11.83 -18.94 2.47
N GLU A 11 -11.81 -19.46 3.69
CA GLU A 11 -10.89 -19.02 4.75
C GLU A 11 -9.56 -19.77 4.76
N VAL A 12 -9.49 -20.92 4.07
CA VAL A 12 -8.28 -21.76 4.00
C VAL A 12 -7.10 -21.00 3.39
N TYR A 13 -7.37 -20.13 2.41
CA TYR A 13 -6.33 -19.35 1.73
C TYR A 13 -5.70 -18.25 2.60
N LEU A 14 -6.41 -17.77 3.63
CA LEU A 14 -6.02 -16.59 4.43
C LEU A 14 -5.71 -16.90 5.91
N LYS A 15 -6.25 -17.99 6.47
CA LYS A 15 -6.18 -18.28 7.92
C LYS A 15 -5.53 -19.62 8.28
N SER A 16 -5.26 -20.51 7.33
CA SER A 16 -4.76 -21.87 7.64
C SER A 16 -3.24 -22.01 7.69
N ALA A 17 -2.49 -20.92 7.83
CA ALA A 17 -1.02 -20.97 7.95
C ALA A 17 -0.51 -21.83 9.13
N ASP A 18 -1.32 -22.01 10.19
CA ASP A 18 -0.98 -22.78 11.38
C ASP A 18 -1.53 -24.23 11.38
N ILE A 19 -2.35 -24.64 10.40
CA ILE A 19 -3.05 -25.94 10.42
C ILE A 19 -2.42 -26.89 9.40
N GLY A 20 -1.34 -27.56 9.84
CA GLY A 20 -0.69 -28.65 9.10
C GLY A 20 0.22 -28.17 7.98
N LYS A 21 1.27 -28.96 7.71
CA LYS A 21 2.29 -28.75 6.66
C LYS A 21 1.73 -28.79 5.22
N ALA A 22 0.46 -28.42 5.01
CA ALA A 22 -0.17 -28.31 3.71
C ALA A 22 0.16 -26.94 3.09
N LYS A 23 1.30 -26.92 2.37
CA LYS A 23 1.62 -25.96 1.31
C LYS A 23 1.75 -24.49 1.74
N HIS A 24 2.96 -24.16 2.19
CA HIS A 24 3.49 -22.79 2.22
C HIS A 24 3.37 -22.05 0.87
N ASP A 25 3.16 -22.75 -0.25
CA ASP A 25 3.07 -22.16 -1.60
C ASP A 25 1.69 -21.62 -1.99
N LEU A 26 0.61 -21.95 -1.26
CA LEU A 26 -0.76 -21.58 -1.63
C LEU A 26 -1.45 -20.65 -0.63
N ALA A 27 -0.89 -20.44 0.56
CA ALA A 27 -1.42 -19.44 1.49
C ALA A 27 -0.80 -18.08 1.15
N GLY A 28 -1.53 -17.24 0.41
CA GLY A 28 -1.16 -15.83 0.28
C GLY A 28 -1.07 -15.23 1.68
N ASP A 29 0.14 -14.89 2.13
CA ASP A 29 0.38 -14.43 3.49
C ASP A 29 -0.48 -13.18 3.78
N ALA A 30 -1.56 -13.37 4.56
CA ALA A 30 -2.49 -12.32 4.94
C ALA A 30 -1.77 -11.17 5.67
N ARG A 31 -0.58 -11.42 6.23
CA ARG A 31 0.27 -10.37 6.81
C ARG A 31 0.90 -9.52 5.70
N THR A 32 1.50 -10.12 4.68
CA THR A 32 2.04 -9.41 3.50
C THR A 32 0.98 -8.56 2.81
N LEU A 33 -0.23 -9.11 2.59
CA LEU A 33 -1.33 -8.34 1.97
C LEU A 33 -1.73 -7.12 2.84
N ARG A 34 -1.82 -7.30 4.16
CA ARG A 34 -2.12 -6.20 5.09
C ARG A 34 -1.03 -5.13 5.09
N ILE A 35 0.24 -5.51 4.98
CA ILE A 35 1.36 -4.56 4.89
C ILE A 35 1.25 -3.75 3.60
N PHE A 36 0.99 -4.38 2.45
CA PHE A 36 0.80 -3.65 1.19
C PHE A 36 -0.41 -2.70 1.22
N MET A 37 -1.54 -3.12 1.80
CA MET A 37 -2.68 -2.23 2.00
C MET A 37 -2.31 -1.02 2.87
N LEU A 38 -1.61 -1.24 3.99
CA LEU A 38 -1.17 -0.17 4.88
C LEU A 38 -0.22 0.80 4.16
N VAL A 39 0.78 0.29 3.45
CA VAL A 39 1.73 1.12 2.69
C VAL A 39 0.99 1.92 1.61
N GLY A 40 0.07 1.31 0.88
CA GLY A 40 -0.76 2.00 -0.12
C GLY A 40 -1.58 3.14 0.49
N LEU A 41 -2.21 2.91 1.64
CA LEU A 41 -2.96 3.95 2.36
C LEU A 41 -2.05 5.09 2.86
N LEU A 42 -0.86 4.79 3.36
CA LEU A 42 0.11 5.80 3.80
C LEU A 42 0.61 6.65 2.61
N VAL A 43 0.92 6.02 1.48
CA VAL A 43 1.31 6.73 0.25
C VAL A 43 0.18 7.63 -0.25
N LEU A 44 -1.05 7.14 -0.24
CA LEU A 44 -2.23 7.94 -0.60
C LEU A 44 -2.43 9.12 0.36
N ALA A 45 -2.27 8.90 1.67
CA ALA A 45 -2.35 9.97 2.66
C ALA A 45 -1.28 11.05 2.42
N VAL A 46 -0.03 10.66 2.14
CA VAL A 46 1.04 11.61 1.77
C VAL A 46 0.66 12.41 0.52
N ALA A 47 0.12 11.76 -0.51
CA ALA A 47 -0.29 12.43 -1.74
C ALA A 47 -1.43 13.45 -1.50
N ILE A 48 -2.44 13.08 -0.70
CA ILE A 48 -3.54 13.98 -0.34
C ILE A 48 -3.02 15.18 0.45
N LEU A 49 -2.20 14.95 1.48
CA LEU A 49 -1.62 16.04 2.29
C LEU A 49 -0.75 16.97 1.44
N ASN A 50 0.04 16.41 0.52
CA ASN A 50 0.85 17.19 -0.40
C ASN A 50 -0.01 18.08 -1.30
N PHE A 51 -1.05 17.51 -1.92
CA PHE A 51 -1.97 18.25 -2.77
C PHE A 51 -2.68 19.37 -2.00
N VAL A 52 -3.15 19.08 -0.78
CA VAL A 52 -3.78 20.08 0.09
C VAL A 52 -2.80 21.20 0.41
N ASN A 53 -1.54 20.89 0.75
CA ASN A 53 -0.53 21.90 1.03
C ASN A 53 -0.21 22.76 -0.20
N LEU A 54 -0.01 22.15 -1.37
CA LEU A 54 0.28 22.86 -2.62
C LEU A 54 -0.90 23.77 -3.03
N SER A 55 -2.11 23.22 -3.03
CA SER A 55 -3.34 23.97 -3.34
C SER A 55 -3.57 25.11 -2.36
N THR A 56 -3.28 24.88 -1.07
CA THR A 56 -3.36 25.90 -0.02
C THR A 56 -2.31 27.01 -0.21
N ALA A 57 -1.09 26.67 -0.65
CA ALA A 57 -0.05 27.64 -0.94
C ALA A 57 -0.40 28.54 -2.13
N GLN A 58 -1.09 28.00 -3.14
CA GLN A 58 -1.55 28.75 -4.31
C GLN A 58 -2.77 29.65 -4.03
N LEU A 59 -3.39 29.55 -2.85
CA LEU A 59 -4.55 30.37 -2.47
C LEU A 59 -4.24 31.86 -2.51
N THR A 60 -3.01 32.29 -2.21
CA THR A 60 -2.64 33.72 -2.21
C THR A 60 -2.81 34.35 -3.58
N ASN A 61 -2.38 33.66 -4.63
CA ASN A 61 -2.52 34.11 -6.02
C ASN A 61 -3.99 34.14 -6.43
N ARG A 62 -4.75 33.10 -6.06
CA ARG A 62 -6.18 32.98 -6.36
C ARG A 62 -7.07 33.86 -5.47
N ALA A 63 -6.56 34.32 -4.33
CA ALA A 63 -7.32 35.14 -3.38
C ALA A 63 -7.65 36.52 -3.94
N ARG A 64 -6.78 37.09 -4.78
CA ARG A 64 -7.04 38.37 -5.45
C ARG A 64 -8.22 38.25 -6.42
N GLU A 65 -8.21 37.20 -7.23
CA GLU A 65 -9.29 36.87 -8.16
C GLU A 65 -10.61 36.59 -7.43
N VAL A 66 -10.58 35.75 -6.41
CA VAL A 66 -11.76 35.45 -5.55
C VAL A 66 -12.28 36.70 -4.84
N GLY A 67 -11.39 37.60 -4.42
CA GLY A 67 -11.74 38.88 -3.83
C GLY A 67 -12.56 39.75 -4.78
N VAL A 68 -12.11 39.90 -6.03
CA VAL A 68 -12.82 40.64 -7.08
C VAL A 68 -14.18 39.99 -7.40
N ARG A 69 -14.23 38.66 -7.51
CA ARG A 69 -15.49 37.96 -7.77
C ARG A 69 -16.50 38.13 -6.63
N LYS A 70 -16.05 38.14 -5.37
CA LYS A 70 -16.92 38.37 -4.20
C LYS A 70 -17.45 39.80 -4.14
N THR A 71 -16.65 40.80 -4.53
CA THR A 71 -17.13 42.19 -4.64
C THR A 71 -18.14 42.36 -5.77
N LEU A 72 -18.08 41.51 -6.79
CA LEU A 72 -19.07 41.43 -7.89
C LEU A 72 -20.27 40.52 -7.56
N GLY A 73 -20.43 40.07 -6.31
CA GLY A 73 -21.60 39.31 -5.86
C GLY A 73 -21.50 37.78 -5.96
N ALA A 74 -20.30 37.21 -6.14
CA ALA A 74 -20.15 35.76 -6.16
C ALA A 74 -20.45 35.13 -4.78
N PHE A 75 -21.46 34.25 -4.75
CA PHE A 75 -21.85 33.49 -3.56
C PHE A 75 -20.82 32.42 -3.18
N LYS A 76 -20.57 32.26 -1.87
CA LYS A 76 -19.60 31.29 -1.31
C LYS A 76 -19.76 29.87 -1.87
N GLN A 77 -21.01 29.40 -2.05
CA GLN A 77 -21.30 28.07 -2.60
C GLN A 77 -20.81 27.88 -4.04
N ARG A 78 -20.95 28.90 -4.91
CA ARG A 78 -20.47 28.82 -6.30
C ARG A 78 -18.96 28.67 -6.36
N LEU A 79 -18.24 29.35 -5.46
CA LEU A 79 -16.79 29.17 -5.34
C LEU A 79 -16.41 27.76 -4.87
N VAL A 80 -17.08 27.24 -3.84
CA VAL A 80 -16.81 25.86 -3.37
C VAL A 80 -17.03 24.85 -4.49
N GLN A 81 -18.17 24.95 -5.19
CA GLN A 81 -18.49 24.06 -6.31
C GLN A 81 -17.42 24.14 -7.41
N GLN A 82 -17.03 25.35 -7.83
CA GLN A 82 -15.98 25.52 -8.83
C GLN A 82 -14.66 24.85 -8.42
N PHE A 83 -14.21 25.04 -7.17
CA PHE A 83 -12.97 24.43 -6.69
C PHE A 83 -13.03 22.91 -6.60
N LEU A 84 -14.16 22.37 -6.14
CA LEU A 84 -14.37 20.93 -6.10
C LEU A 84 -14.38 20.36 -7.51
N THR A 85 -15.08 20.98 -8.47
CA THR A 85 -15.07 20.56 -9.87
C THR A 85 -13.66 20.59 -10.46
N GLU A 86 -12.89 21.65 -10.21
CA GLU A 86 -11.50 21.74 -10.65
C GLU A 86 -10.64 20.60 -10.05
N THR A 87 -10.83 20.33 -8.76
CA THR A 87 -10.11 19.23 -8.08
C THR A 87 -10.48 17.88 -8.68
N TYR A 88 -11.76 17.61 -8.91
CA TYR A 88 -12.21 16.36 -9.52
C TYR A 88 -11.73 16.20 -10.97
N LEU A 89 -11.62 17.30 -11.73
CA LEU A 89 -11.03 17.25 -13.07
C LEU A 89 -9.56 16.83 -13.00
N ILE A 90 -8.78 17.45 -12.11
CA ILE A 90 -7.37 17.10 -11.92
C ILE A 90 -7.22 15.64 -11.47
N THR A 91 -7.99 15.19 -10.48
CA THR A 91 -7.89 13.79 -10.00
C THR A 91 -8.37 12.79 -11.04
N THR A 92 -9.32 13.14 -11.91
CA THR A 92 -9.74 12.29 -13.03
C THR A 92 -8.61 12.13 -14.05
N VAL A 93 -7.94 13.22 -14.42
CA VAL A 93 -6.79 13.16 -15.34
C VAL A 93 -5.67 12.33 -14.74
N SER A 94 -5.35 12.53 -13.46
CA SER A 94 -4.36 11.72 -12.75
C SER A 94 -4.75 10.24 -12.68
N LEU A 95 -6.04 9.92 -12.51
CA LEU A 95 -6.52 8.54 -12.50
C LEU A 95 -6.32 7.87 -13.87
N LEU A 96 -6.67 8.55 -14.97
CA LEU A 96 -6.44 8.03 -16.32
C LEU A 96 -4.95 7.78 -16.58
N LEU A 97 -4.11 8.71 -16.16
CA LEU A 97 -2.66 8.58 -16.28
C LEU A 97 -2.12 7.41 -15.43
N SER A 98 -2.66 7.22 -14.22
CA SER A 98 -2.34 6.09 -13.35
C SER A 98 -2.70 4.75 -13.99
N VAL A 99 -3.89 4.62 -14.59
CA VAL A 99 -4.31 3.40 -15.31
C VAL A 99 -3.35 3.08 -16.46
N LEU A 100 -2.95 4.09 -17.23
CA LEU A 100 -1.96 3.93 -18.30
C LEU A 100 -0.61 3.44 -17.77
N LEU A 101 -0.12 4.03 -16.67
CA LEU A 101 1.14 3.62 -16.04
C LEU A 101 1.07 2.21 -15.48
N VAL A 102 -0.04 1.83 -14.83
CA VAL A 102 -0.26 0.47 -14.33
C VAL A 102 -0.23 -0.53 -15.48
N PHE A 103 -0.86 -0.22 -16.62
CA PHE A 103 -0.82 -1.09 -17.80
C PHE A 103 0.60 -1.25 -18.34
N LEU A 104 1.37 -0.17 -18.44
CA LEU A 104 2.74 -0.19 -18.96
C LEU A 104 3.72 -0.92 -18.03
N LEU A 105 3.55 -0.78 -16.72
CA LEU A 105 4.41 -1.37 -15.70
C LEU A 105 3.96 -2.77 -15.26
N TRP A 106 2.79 -3.23 -15.71
CA TRP A 106 2.26 -4.57 -15.40
C TRP A 106 3.24 -5.72 -15.65
N PRO A 107 3.95 -5.83 -16.80
CA PRO A 107 4.88 -6.93 -17.01
C PRO A 107 6.07 -6.90 -16.05
N LEU A 108 6.58 -5.70 -15.72
CA LEU A 108 7.65 -5.55 -14.72
C LEU A 108 7.15 -5.95 -13.33
N PHE A 109 5.91 -5.57 -12.98
CA PHE A 109 5.30 -5.98 -11.73
C PHE A 109 5.18 -7.50 -11.62
N GLN A 110 4.76 -8.19 -12.68
CA GLN A 110 4.68 -9.66 -12.66
C GLN A 110 6.05 -10.33 -12.46
N GLN A 111 7.12 -9.79 -13.05
CA GLN A 111 8.49 -10.30 -12.88
C GLN A 111 8.99 -10.12 -11.44
N VAL A 112 8.72 -8.96 -10.83
CA VAL A 112 9.18 -8.64 -9.47
C VAL A 112 8.33 -9.33 -8.41
N ALA A 113 7.01 -9.39 -8.61
CA ALA A 113 6.08 -9.98 -7.65
C ALA A 113 6.06 -11.52 -7.71
N GLY A 114 6.46 -12.13 -8.84
CA GLY A 114 6.39 -13.58 -9.03
C GLY A 114 4.96 -14.15 -9.05
N LEU A 115 3.94 -13.28 -9.10
CA LEU A 115 2.52 -13.64 -9.10
C LEU A 115 1.94 -13.42 -10.50
N PRO A 116 1.48 -14.47 -11.21
CA PRO A 116 0.86 -14.34 -12.52
C PRO A 116 -0.58 -13.83 -12.39
N ILE A 117 -0.75 -12.56 -12.03
CA ILE A 117 -2.06 -11.91 -11.92
C ILE A 117 -2.52 -11.53 -13.34
N PRO A 118 -3.67 -12.01 -13.83
CA PRO A 118 -4.17 -11.63 -15.14
C PRO A 118 -4.64 -10.18 -15.14
N LEU A 119 -4.39 -9.46 -16.23
CA LEU A 119 -4.79 -8.07 -16.39
C LEU A 119 -6.32 -7.87 -16.33
N ALA A 120 -7.09 -8.94 -16.60
CA ALA A 120 -8.53 -8.99 -16.43
C ALA A 120 -8.99 -8.66 -15.00
N PHE A 121 -8.14 -8.84 -13.98
CA PHE A 121 -8.42 -8.47 -12.59
C PHE A 121 -8.73 -6.97 -12.42
N LEU A 122 -8.11 -6.10 -13.22
CA LEU A 122 -8.35 -4.65 -13.19
C LEU A 122 -9.75 -4.26 -13.65
N ILE A 123 -10.36 -5.07 -14.50
CA ILE A 123 -11.67 -4.81 -15.13
C ILE A 123 -12.79 -5.47 -14.32
N GLN A 124 -12.47 -6.27 -13.31
CA GLN A 124 -13.47 -6.88 -12.45
C GLN A 124 -14.32 -5.79 -11.75
N PRO A 125 -15.66 -5.98 -11.65
CA PRO A 125 -16.54 -4.98 -11.07
C PRO A 125 -16.12 -4.54 -9.66
N ALA A 126 -15.66 -5.47 -8.82
CA ALA A 126 -15.20 -5.18 -7.47
C ALA A 126 -13.99 -4.22 -7.46
N THR A 127 -13.01 -4.45 -8.33
CA THR A 127 -11.83 -3.59 -8.48
C THR A 127 -12.20 -2.20 -8.97
N LEU A 128 -13.08 -2.11 -9.98
CA LEU A 128 -13.56 -0.84 -10.51
C LEU A 128 -14.33 -0.02 -9.45
N TRP A 129 -15.17 -0.68 -8.65
CA TRP A 129 -15.83 -0.04 -7.50
C TRP A 129 -14.84 0.47 -6.47
N GLY A 130 -13.82 -0.33 -6.13
CA GLY A 130 -12.74 0.07 -5.23
C GLY A 130 -12.00 1.32 -5.72
N ILE A 131 -11.62 1.34 -7.00
CA ILE A 131 -10.97 2.49 -7.64
C ILE A 131 -11.89 3.72 -7.61
N GLY A 132 -13.17 3.56 -7.93
CA GLY A 132 -14.16 4.63 -7.92
C GLY A 132 -14.34 5.25 -6.53
N ILE A 133 -14.43 4.41 -5.49
CA ILE A 133 -14.53 4.86 -4.09
C ILE A 133 -13.27 5.62 -3.68
N ILE A 134 -12.08 5.09 -3.98
CA ILE A 134 -10.81 5.75 -3.65
C ILE A 134 -10.69 7.09 -4.38
N TRP A 135 -11.04 7.15 -5.67
CA TRP A 135 -11.04 8.40 -6.44
C TRP A 135 -11.99 9.43 -5.85
N PHE A 136 -13.21 9.02 -5.51
CA PHE A 136 -14.22 9.89 -4.91
C PHE A 136 -13.75 10.44 -3.55
N LEU A 137 -13.28 9.57 -2.66
CA LEU A 137 -12.75 9.96 -1.35
C LEU A 137 -11.52 10.86 -1.49
N THR A 138 -10.63 10.58 -2.43
CA THR A 138 -9.44 11.39 -2.69
C THR A 138 -9.83 12.80 -3.15
N GLY A 139 -10.73 12.92 -4.13
CA GLY A 139 -11.21 14.22 -4.60
C GLY A 139 -11.91 15.01 -3.49
N LEU A 140 -12.70 14.34 -2.66
CA LEU A 140 -13.39 14.96 -1.53
C LEU A 140 -12.40 15.46 -0.46
N LEU A 141 -11.48 14.60 0.00
CA LEU A 141 -10.51 14.95 1.05
C LEU A 141 -9.52 16.01 0.56
N ALA A 142 -9.01 15.87 -0.67
CA ALA A 142 -8.04 16.79 -1.24
C ALA A 142 -8.64 18.16 -1.58
N GLY A 143 -9.88 18.20 -2.06
CA GLY A 143 -10.55 19.42 -2.51
C GLY A 143 -11.31 20.18 -1.42
N SER A 144 -11.82 19.47 -0.40
CA SER A 144 -12.67 20.07 0.64
C SER A 144 -11.97 21.18 1.42
N TYR A 145 -10.75 20.94 1.92
CA TYR A 145 -10.03 21.94 2.71
C TYR A 145 -9.68 23.20 1.91
N PRO A 146 -9.03 23.11 0.72
CA PRO A 146 -8.75 24.29 -0.10
C PRO A 146 -10.01 25.05 -0.52
N ALA A 147 -11.09 24.34 -0.89
CA ALA A 147 -12.36 24.96 -1.31
C ALA A 147 -13.01 25.76 -0.18
N LEU A 148 -13.01 25.22 1.05
CA LEU A 148 -13.50 25.94 2.23
C LEU A 148 -12.60 27.12 2.60
N ALA A 149 -11.28 26.95 2.49
CA ALA A 149 -10.31 28.02 2.74
C ALA A 149 -10.49 29.21 1.75
N MET A 150 -10.74 28.92 0.48
CA MET A 150 -11.11 29.88 -0.58
C MET A 150 -12.45 30.58 -0.28
N ALA A 151 -13.49 29.79 -0.02
CA ALA A 151 -14.84 30.31 0.20
C ALA A 151 -14.96 31.16 1.48
N GLY A 152 -14.16 30.85 2.49
CA GLY A 152 -14.03 31.64 3.71
C GLY A 152 -13.15 32.89 3.60
N PHE A 153 -12.50 33.14 2.45
CA PHE A 153 -11.64 34.31 2.27
C PHE A 153 -12.45 35.62 2.26
N SER A 154 -12.10 36.58 3.11
CA SER A 154 -12.73 37.91 3.14
C SER A 154 -11.65 38.98 2.99
N PRO A 155 -11.67 39.79 1.91
CA PRO A 155 -10.68 40.83 1.65
C PRO A 155 -10.52 41.81 2.83
N LEU A 156 -11.63 42.17 3.47
CA LEU A 156 -11.67 43.07 4.63
C LEU A 156 -10.88 42.55 5.85
N ARG A 157 -10.95 41.26 6.17
CA ARG A 157 -10.18 40.67 7.29
C ARG A 157 -8.72 40.40 6.94
N ALA A 158 -8.42 40.22 5.65
CA ALA A 158 -7.03 40.12 5.17
C ALA A 158 -6.29 41.46 5.30
N LEU A 159 -6.96 42.58 5.00
CA LEU A 159 -6.41 43.93 5.15
C LEU A 159 -6.22 44.33 6.62
N LYS A 160 -7.08 43.80 7.53
CA LYS A 160 -6.96 43.98 8.99
C LYS A 160 -5.94 43.04 9.67
N GLY A 161 -5.33 42.10 8.95
CA GLY A 161 -4.31 41.18 9.50
C GLY A 161 -4.83 40.05 10.41
N GLU A 162 -6.13 40.00 10.71
CA GLU A 162 -6.74 39.08 11.69
C GLU A 162 -6.77 37.60 11.24
N MET A 163 -6.52 37.30 9.96
CA MET A 163 -6.66 35.94 9.39
C MET A 163 -5.39 35.08 9.41
N LYS A 164 -4.25 35.62 9.86
CA LYS A 164 -2.94 34.95 9.67
C LYS A 164 -2.72 33.71 10.54
N ASN A 165 -3.20 33.67 11.78
CA ASN A 165 -2.70 32.69 12.76
C ASN A 165 -3.26 31.26 12.61
N THR A 166 -4.58 31.09 12.47
CA THR A 166 -5.20 29.74 12.45
C THR A 166 -4.93 28.98 11.15
N ARG A 167 -4.98 29.67 10.00
CA ARG A 167 -4.74 29.04 8.68
C ARG A 167 -3.28 28.64 8.51
N PHE A 168 -2.35 29.44 9.03
CA PHE A 168 -0.92 29.13 9.03
C PHE A 168 -0.61 27.91 9.88
N ARG A 169 -1.18 27.81 11.10
CA ARG A 169 -1.00 26.65 12.00
C ARG A 169 -1.53 25.34 11.41
N LEU A 170 -2.71 25.34 10.80
CA LEU A 170 -3.26 24.13 10.16
C LEU A 170 -2.41 23.67 8.98
N ARG A 171 -1.96 24.60 8.14
CA ARG A 171 -1.04 24.30 7.04
C ARG A 171 0.27 23.72 7.56
N GLN A 172 0.84 24.33 8.61
CA GLN A 172 2.06 23.83 9.24
C GLN A 172 1.87 22.41 9.76
N GLY A 173 0.70 22.10 10.36
CA GLY A 173 0.34 20.74 10.77
C GLY A 173 0.32 19.74 9.60
N PHE A 174 -0.34 20.06 8.48
CA PHE A 174 -0.36 19.18 7.31
C PHE A 174 1.02 18.94 6.70
N VAL A 175 1.85 19.98 6.63
CA VAL A 175 3.23 19.87 6.11
C VAL A 175 4.06 18.98 7.01
N THR A 176 4.04 19.21 8.32
CA THR A 176 4.80 18.41 9.28
C THR A 176 4.35 16.94 9.26
N ALA A 177 3.04 16.69 9.24
CA ALA A 177 2.48 15.33 9.15
C ALA A 177 2.94 14.62 7.86
N GLN A 178 2.89 15.31 6.71
CA GLN A 178 3.36 14.77 5.44
C GLN A 178 4.84 14.37 5.51
N PHE A 179 5.70 15.24 6.04
CA PHE A 179 7.13 14.93 6.17
C PHE A 179 7.39 13.76 7.11
N ILE A 180 6.69 13.69 8.25
CA ILE A 180 6.80 12.55 9.17
C ILE A 180 6.43 11.25 8.45
N LEU A 181 5.29 11.24 7.74
CA LEU A 181 4.83 10.08 6.98
C LEU A 181 5.81 9.67 5.87
N SER A 182 6.36 10.64 5.13
CA SER A 182 7.34 10.38 4.08
C SER A 182 8.66 9.83 4.63
N ILE A 183 9.17 10.39 5.74
CA ILE A 183 10.39 9.90 6.40
C ILE A 183 10.15 8.50 6.95
N PHE A 184 8.99 8.25 7.56
CA PHE A 184 8.62 6.92 8.06
C PHE A 184 8.62 5.88 6.94
N LEU A 185 7.99 6.18 5.80
CA LEU A 185 8.00 5.29 4.64
C LEU A 185 9.42 5.06 4.09
N LEU A 186 10.21 6.13 3.95
CA LEU A 186 11.60 6.04 3.49
C LEU A 186 12.44 5.13 4.40
N LEU A 187 12.42 5.37 5.70
CA LEU A 187 13.14 4.56 6.68
C LEU A 187 12.65 3.11 6.67
N GLY A 188 11.34 2.89 6.60
CA GLY A 188 10.75 1.55 6.50
C GLY A 188 11.25 0.81 5.26
N THR A 189 11.24 1.44 4.09
CA THR A 189 11.76 0.85 2.85
C THR A 189 13.26 0.53 2.96
N VAL A 190 14.08 1.45 3.48
CA VAL A 190 15.53 1.23 3.64
C VAL A 190 15.81 0.09 4.62
N MET A 191 15.10 0.03 5.74
CA MET A 191 15.25 -1.02 6.74
C MET A 191 14.85 -2.38 6.18
N VAL A 192 13.68 -2.48 5.53
CA VAL A 192 13.22 -3.72 4.88
C VAL A 192 14.19 -4.16 3.80
N PHE A 193 14.67 -3.24 2.96
CA PHE A 193 15.64 -3.55 1.93
C PHE A 193 16.98 -4.03 2.52
N GLY A 194 17.44 -3.41 3.60
CA GLY A 194 18.63 -3.85 4.33
C GLY A 194 18.49 -5.26 4.91
N GLN A 195 17.33 -5.56 5.52
CA GLN A 195 17.02 -6.90 6.04
C GLN A 195 16.94 -7.93 4.92
N PHE A 196 16.25 -7.62 3.82
CA PHE A 196 16.14 -8.50 2.66
C PHE A 196 17.51 -8.82 2.05
N ARG A 197 18.37 -7.81 1.92
CA ARG A 197 19.75 -8.01 1.45
C ARG A 197 20.55 -8.88 2.41
N HIS A 198 20.39 -8.72 3.72
CA HIS A 198 21.08 -9.55 4.70
C HIS A 198 20.61 -11.00 4.67
N LEU A 199 19.31 -11.24 4.43
CA LEU A 199 18.77 -12.59 4.24
C LEU A 199 19.29 -13.25 2.96
N MET A 200 19.40 -12.50 1.86
CA MET A 200 19.86 -13.02 0.56
C MET A 200 21.38 -13.18 0.45
N GLN A 201 22.16 -12.41 1.21
CA GLN A 201 23.63 -12.41 1.15
C GLN A 201 24.29 -12.98 2.41
N GLY A 202 23.48 -13.32 3.42
CA GLY A 202 23.95 -14.02 4.61
C GLY A 202 24.39 -15.42 4.20
N ASP A 203 25.63 -15.76 4.51
CA ASP A 203 26.12 -17.12 4.36
C ASP A 203 25.28 -18.01 5.28
N LEU A 204 24.42 -18.84 4.72
CA LEU A 204 23.58 -19.76 5.49
C LEU A 204 24.44 -20.78 6.27
N GLY A 205 25.75 -20.82 6.02
CA GLY A 205 26.70 -21.74 6.65
C GLY A 205 26.55 -23.17 6.12
N PHE A 206 25.71 -23.37 5.11
CA PHE A 206 25.45 -24.66 4.46
C PHE A 206 25.25 -24.46 2.96
N ASN A 207 25.72 -25.42 2.17
CA ASN A 207 25.73 -25.36 0.71
C ASN A 207 24.36 -25.83 0.17
N GLU A 208 23.51 -24.91 -0.30
CA GLU A 208 22.15 -25.22 -0.78
C GLU A 208 22.14 -26.11 -2.03
N ASP A 209 23.19 -26.06 -2.85
CA ASP A 209 23.30 -26.75 -4.15
C ASP A 209 23.29 -28.29 -4.06
N GLN A 210 23.41 -28.87 -2.85
CA GLN A 210 23.49 -30.33 -2.64
C GLN A 210 22.48 -30.86 -1.62
N LEU A 211 21.44 -30.08 -1.31
CA LEU A 211 20.47 -30.44 -0.28
C LEU A 211 19.21 -31.05 -0.92
N LEU A 212 19.05 -32.36 -0.78
CA LEU A 212 17.88 -33.09 -1.28
C LEU A 212 16.85 -33.28 -0.16
N LEU A 213 15.74 -32.55 -0.22
CA LEU A 213 14.62 -32.68 0.71
C LEU A 213 13.66 -33.77 0.20
N VAL A 214 13.52 -34.85 0.96
CA VAL A 214 12.53 -35.91 0.71
C VAL A 214 11.38 -35.75 1.70
N PRO A 215 10.21 -35.22 1.29
CA PRO A 215 9.06 -35.11 2.16
C PRO A 215 8.51 -36.51 2.47
N VAL A 216 8.48 -36.86 3.76
CA VAL A 216 7.89 -38.11 4.24
C VAL A 216 6.50 -37.80 4.77
N GLU A 217 5.47 -38.05 3.96
CA GLU A 217 4.07 -37.70 4.28
C GLU A 217 3.35 -38.81 5.08
N ASP A 218 3.85 -40.05 5.06
CA ASP A 218 3.18 -41.19 5.68
C ASP A 218 3.65 -41.45 7.13
N ARG A 219 2.70 -41.70 8.04
CA ARG A 219 2.97 -41.96 9.47
C ARG A 219 3.70 -43.28 9.69
N THR A 220 3.46 -44.27 8.83
CA THR A 220 4.18 -45.57 8.84
C THR A 220 5.66 -45.41 8.50
N MET A 221 5.98 -44.38 7.73
CA MET A 221 7.32 -44.09 7.26
C MET A 221 8.15 -43.33 8.33
N GLN A 222 7.49 -42.77 9.37
CA GLN A 222 8.18 -42.22 10.54
C GLN A 222 8.86 -43.29 11.39
N GLU A 223 8.31 -44.51 11.45
CA GLU A 223 8.91 -45.64 12.19
C GLU A 223 10.09 -46.27 11.43
N THR A 224 10.13 -46.13 10.10
CA THR A 224 11.21 -46.63 9.23
C THR A 224 12.23 -45.55 8.83
N LEU A 225 12.02 -44.30 9.27
CA LEU A 225 12.91 -43.16 9.01
C LEU A 225 14.34 -43.41 9.51
N SER A 226 14.51 -44.10 10.63
CA SER A 226 15.83 -44.47 11.16
C SER A 226 16.57 -45.42 10.23
N THR A 227 15.89 -46.47 9.76
CA THR A 227 16.47 -47.44 8.82
C THR A 227 16.77 -46.81 7.45
N LEU A 228 15.88 -45.93 6.98
CA LEU A 228 16.09 -45.18 5.74
C LEU A 228 17.29 -44.24 5.86
N ARG A 229 17.43 -43.54 6.99
CA ARG A 229 18.58 -42.69 7.28
C ARG A 229 19.89 -43.50 7.21
N ASP A 230 19.93 -44.66 7.85
CA ASP A 230 21.14 -45.48 7.91
C ASP A 230 21.53 -46.03 6.52
N GLN A 231 20.54 -46.42 5.71
CA GLN A 231 20.79 -46.86 4.33
C GLN A 231 21.24 -45.72 3.42
N VAL A 232 20.67 -44.52 3.56
CA VAL A 232 21.05 -43.36 2.76
C VAL A 232 22.44 -42.84 3.17
N ALA A 233 22.77 -42.89 4.46
CA ALA A 233 24.11 -42.56 4.95
C ALA A 233 25.19 -43.54 4.45
N ALA A 234 24.81 -44.78 4.11
CA ALA A 234 25.73 -45.78 3.56
C ALA A 234 25.99 -45.62 2.05
N LEU A 235 25.26 -44.75 1.35
CA LEU A 235 25.46 -44.53 -0.08
C LEU A 235 26.73 -43.69 -0.36
N PRO A 236 27.58 -44.10 -1.32
CA PRO A 236 28.76 -43.34 -1.69
C PRO A 236 28.35 -42.01 -2.34
N GLY A 237 28.73 -40.90 -1.70
CA GLY A 237 28.41 -39.53 -2.14
C GLY A 237 27.55 -38.73 -1.15
N VAL A 238 27.01 -39.37 -0.12
CA VAL A 238 26.22 -38.68 0.92
C VAL A 238 27.14 -38.28 2.09
N VAL A 239 27.28 -36.97 2.33
CA VAL A 239 28.19 -36.43 3.37
C VAL A 239 27.52 -36.39 4.75
N ALA A 240 26.22 -36.10 4.82
CA ALA A 240 25.46 -36.06 6.07
C ALA A 240 23.96 -36.26 5.83
N VAL A 241 23.28 -36.92 6.77
CA VAL A 241 21.82 -37.11 6.75
C VAL A 241 21.22 -36.64 8.08
N THR A 242 20.26 -35.72 8.00
CA THR A 242 19.50 -35.23 9.16
C THR A 242 18.00 -35.47 8.95
N THR A 243 17.29 -35.73 10.04
CA THR A 243 15.84 -35.94 10.03
C THR A 243 15.20 -34.92 10.97
N SER A 244 14.26 -34.13 10.47
CA SER A 244 13.46 -33.20 11.29
C SER A 244 12.02 -33.69 11.39
N GLY A 245 11.49 -33.83 12.62
CA GLY A 245 10.09 -34.14 12.90
C GLY A 245 9.20 -32.91 12.84
#